data_AF-A0A968C455-F1
#
_entry.id   AF-A0A968C455-F1
#
_cell.length_a   1.000
_cell.length_b   1.000
_cell.length_c   1.000
_cell.angle_alpha   90.00
_cell.angle_beta   90.00
_cell.angle_gamma   90.00
#
_symmetry.space_group_name_H-M   'P 1'
#
loop_
_entity.id
_entity.type
_entity.pdbx_description
1 polymer ?
#
loop_
_entity_poly.entity_id
_entity_poly.type
_entity_poly.pdbx_seq_one_letter_code
_entity_poly.pdbx_strand_id
1 'polypeptide(L)' 'MADTAPGFVHLHNHTTYSLLDGAQRIDEMCARAAEDGQPAIAITDHGN' A
#
# COMPACT_ATOMS: atom_id res chain seq x y z
N MET A 1 14.42 -16.53 11.67
CA MET A 1 15.09 -15.33 12.21
C MET A 1 14.40 -14.15 11.56
N ALA A 2 13.69 -13.33 12.33
CA ALA A 2 13.12 -12.11 11.77
C ALA A 2 14.30 -11.26 11.26
N ASP A 3 14.29 -10.95 9.98
CA ASP A 3 15.26 -10.08 9.36
C ASP A 3 15.21 -8.73 10.10
N THR A 4 16.30 -8.40 10.79
CA THR A 4 16.39 -7.23 11.68
C THR A 4 16.68 -5.94 10.90
N ALA A 5 16.82 -6.02 9.58
CA ALA A 5 16.90 -4.84 8.73
C ALA A 5 15.55 -4.09 8.76
N PRO A 6 15.54 -2.75 8.82
CA PRO A 6 14.30 -2.00 8.70
C PRO A 6 13.68 -2.29 7.33
N GLY A 7 12.60 -3.06 7.34
CA GLY A 7 11.81 -3.36 6.14
C GLY A 7 11.20 -2.08 5.54
N PHE A 8 10.79 -2.17 4.29
CA PHE A 8 10.13 -1.06 3.59
C PHE A 8 8.60 -1.18 3.71
N VAL A 9 7.93 -0.05 3.89
CA VAL A 9 6.45 0.05 3.93
C VAL A 9 6.00 1.31 3.19
N HIS A 10 4.95 1.18 2.38
CA HIS A 10 4.30 2.35 1.78
C HIS A 10 3.36 3.02 2.79
N LEU A 11 3.62 4.29 3.07
CA LEU A 11 2.80 5.11 3.98
C LEU A 11 1.95 6.16 3.25
N HIS A 12 2.10 6.28 1.93
CA HIS A 12 1.36 7.23 1.11
C HIS A 12 1.11 6.62 -0.27
N ASN A 13 -0.15 6.31 -0.56
CA ASN A 13 -0.59 5.73 -1.81
C ASN A 13 -2.09 5.98 -2.01
N HIS A 14 -2.53 5.94 -3.26
CA HIS A 14 -3.87 6.24 -3.69
C HIS A 14 -4.51 5.01 -4.35
N THR A 15 -5.73 4.69 -3.94
CA THR A 15 -6.54 3.64 -4.54
C THR A 15 -7.43 4.23 -5.62
N THR A 16 -8.22 3.41 -6.31
CA THR A 16 -9.25 3.86 -7.25
C THR A 16 -10.30 4.80 -6.62
N TYR A 17 -10.36 4.95 -5.30
CA TYR A 17 -11.22 5.96 -4.66
C TYR A 17 -10.67 7.39 -4.81
N SER A 18 -9.38 7.56 -5.09
CA SER A 18 -8.80 8.82 -5.52
C SER A 18 -9.18 9.14 -6.97
N LEU A 19 -10.25 9.90 -7.17
CA LEU A 19 -10.84 10.12 -8.51
C LEU A 19 -9.92 10.82 -9.51
N LEU A 20 -8.91 11.55 -9.04
CA LEU A 20 -8.00 12.32 -9.89
C LEU A 20 -6.89 11.46 -10.51
N ASP A 21 -6.35 10.50 -9.75
CA ASP A 21 -5.09 9.81 -10.07
C ASP A 21 -4.98 8.37 -9.51
N GLY A 22 -6.02 7.88 -8.84
CA GLY A 22 -6.08 6.56 -8.25
C GLY A 22 -6.21 5.43 -9.27
N ALA A 23 -5.23 4.52 -9.31
CA ALA A 23 -5.16 3.48 -10.36
C ALA A 23 -5.32 2.03 -9.86
N GLN A 24 -5.24 1.78 -8.55
CA GLN A 24 -5.18 0.43 -7.98
C GLN A 24 -6.37 0.14 -7.05
N ARG A 25 -6.97 -1.05 -7.17
CA ARG A 25 -8.01 -1.49 -6.22
C ARG A 25 -7.38 -1.89 -4.88
N ILE A 26 -8.14 -1.80 -3.80
CA ILE A 26 -7.64 -2.05 -2.43
C ILE A 26 -7.12 -3.49 -2.28
N ASP A 27 -7.88 -4.48 -2.76
CA ASP A 27 -7.55 -5.90 -2.68
C ASP A 27 -6.27 -6.24 -3.44
N GLU A 28 -6.12 -5.73 -4.66
CA GLU A 28 -4.91 -5.88 -5.47
C GLU A 28 -3.69 -5.23 -4.79
N MET A 29 -3.86 -4.03 -4.25
CA MET A 29 -2.80 -3.30 -3.56
C MET A 29 -2.32 -4.01 -2.29
N CYS A 30 -3.25 -4.53 -1.48
CA CYS A 30 -2.94 -5.31 -0.29
C CYS A 30 -2.25 -6.65 -0.64
N ALA A 31 -2.74 -7.36 -1.66
CA ALA A 31 -2.12 -8.58 -2.13
C ALA A 31 -0.68 -8.33 -2.58
N ARG A 32 -0.45 -7.24 -3.33
CA ARG A 32 0.90 -6.89 -3.81
C ARG A 32 1.86 -6.55 -2.66
N ALA A 33 1.42 -5.77 -1.68
CA ALA A 33 2.23 -5.46 -0.50
C ALA A 33 2.64 -6.73 0.27
N ALA A 34 1.74 -7.71 0.40
CA ALA A 34 2.03 -8.99 1.02
C ALA A 34 3.02 -9.84 0.21
N GLU A 35 2.88 -9.89 -1.13
CA GLU A 35 3.83 -10.56 -2.03
C GLU A 35 5.24 -9.96 -1.93
N ASP A 36 5.33 -8.63 -1.82
CA ASP A 36 6.58 -7.90 -1.68
C ASP A 36 7.17 -7.97 -0.25
N GLY A 37 6.53 -8.71 0.66
CA GLY A 37 7.00 -8.92 2.04
C GLY A 37 6.83 -7.72 2.96
N GLN A 38 5.99 -6.75 2.58
CA GLN A 38 5.71 -5.58 3.41
C GLN A 38 4.76 -5.97 4.55
N PRO A 39 5.11 -5.69 5.82
CA PRO A 39 4.27 -6.07 6.96
C PRO A 39 3.01 -5.19 7.10
N ALA A 40 2.98 -4.03 6.44
CA ALA A 40 1.87 -3.09 6.48
C ALA A 40 1.88 -2.19 5.23
N ILE A 41 0.72 -1.60 4.92
CA ILE A 41 0.54 -0.60 3.87
C ILE A 41 -0.52 0.43 4.33
N ALA A 42 -0.31 1.70 4.00
CA ALA A 42 -1.29 2.76 4.23
C ALA A 42 -1.97 3.20 2.92
N ILE A 43 -3.25 3.54 3.03
CA ILE A 43 -4.05 4.16 1.98
C ILE A 43 -4.35 5.60 2.40
N THR A 44 -4.04 6.54 1.53
CA THR A 44 -4.17 7.99 1.77
C THR A 44 -4.85 8.64 0.57
N ASP A 45 -6.11 8.28 0.32
CA ASP A 45 -6.87 8.79 -0.81
C ASP A 45 -7.10 10.31 -0.74
N HIS A 46 -7.24 10.94 -1.91
CA HIS A 46 -7.51 12.37 -2.00
C HIS A 46 -8.93 12.70 -1.51
N GLY A 47 -9.02 13.35 -0.34
CA GLY A 47 -10.24 14.00 0.13
C GLY A 47 -11.41 13.07 0.46
N ASN A 48 -11.14 11.82 0.85
CA ASN A 48 -12.13 10.80 1.24
C ASN A 48 -11.95 10.30 2.68
#